data_AF-A0AAV9XB92-F1
#
_entry.id   AF-A0AAV9XB92-F1
#
_cell.length_a   1.000
_cell.length_b   1.000
_cell.length_c   1.000
_cell.angle_alpha   90.00
_cell.angle_beta   90.00
_cell.angle_gamma   90.00
#
_symmetry.space_group_name_H-M   'P 1'
#
loop_
_entity.id
_entity.type
_entity.pdbx_description
1 polymer ?
#
loop_
_entity_poly.entity_id
_entity_poly.type
_entity_poly.pdbx_seq_one_letter_code
_entity_poly.pdbx_strand_id
1 'polypeptide(L)'
;MPNDEKSDDDLPVGEYNPDDEENPIFSHGTSVAGKLLGNKFGVAPWADLVAVKKQDGRFLFTIFNDIDFLLKIYDHLLRSRNKYSDIKGAVIVYAYGFEVNFPHNRFFLQAYEDLYIEILQKLGEKGAYFLIPTGNESPSTKIAHYPQILISENLSGRRGGKRLTNTMLVGGIDTRTGENLYQLNPEVKIFAPADEVSVPIGSSQYRGSEGNVGAVSGTSYAAPLVAGLLATFMGLGEMDPVLKVESLAYPRINGGPPVLWNGITRSMWGTAQSQNRGSGGSKKRPSNEEPDEACDFERAKKKLCSSKPRN
;
A
#
# COMPACT_ATOMS: atom_id res chain seq x y z
N MET A 1 -14.35 19.61 -6.17
CA MET A 1 -15.27 18.47 -6.02
C MET A 1 -16.24 18.81 -4.89
N PRO A 2 -17.48 18.33 -4.88
CA PRO A 2 -18.41 18.60 -3.78
C PRO A 2 -17.87 18.02 -2.46
N ASN A 3 -18.16 18.68 -1.33
CA ASN A 3 -17.78 18.30 0.05
C ASN A 3 -18.55 17.06 0.57
N ASP A 4 -18.63 15.98 -0.20
CA ASP A 4 -19.32 14.74 0.21
C ASP A 4 -18.50 13.85 1.18
N GLU A 5 -17.20 14.13 1.35
CA GLU A 5 -16.30 13.39 2.25
C GLU A 5 -16.77 13.33 3.72
N LYS A 6 -17.66 14.21 4.18
CA LYS A 6 -18.13 14.22 5.58
C LYS A 6 -19.22 13.19 5.91
N SER A 7 -19.78 12.49 4.92
CA SER A 7 -20.89 11.55 5.15
C SER A 7 -20.47 10.07 5.20
N ASP A 8 -19.23 9.76 4.85
CA ASP A 8 -18.81 8.39 4.49
C ASP A 8 -17.94 7.71 5.56
N ASP A 9 -17.71 8.39 6.70
CA ASP A 9 -16.75 7.97 7.72
C ASP A 9 -17.35 7.35 8.99
N ASP A 10 -18.67 7.36 9.17
CA ASP A 10 -19.24 7.18 10.51
C ASP A 10 -19.81 5.80 10.85
N LEU A 11 -19.84 4.82 9.94
CA LEU A 11 -20.39 3.49 10.29
C LEU A 11 -19.50 2.31 9.88
N PRO A 12 -19.25 1.32 10.75
CA PRO A 12 -18.50 0.11 10.41
C PRO A 12 -19.26 -0.83 9.48
N VAL A 13 -18.51 -1.68 8.76
CA VAL A 13 -19.04 -2.83 8.00
C VAL A 13 -19.10 -4.04 8.92
N GLY A 14 -20.11 -4.89 8.77
CA GLY A 14 -20.43 -6.00 9.67
C GLY A 14 -21.72 -5.70 10.41
N GLU A 15 -22.38 -6.70 11.01
CA GLU A 15 -23.36 -6.40 12.06
C GLU A 15 -22.62 -5.55 13.10
N TYR A 16 -22.81 -4.24 13.05
CA TYR A 16 -22.41 -3.36 14.13
C TYR A 16 -23.33 -3.73 15.28
N ASN A 17 -22.90 -4.71 16.05
CA ASN A 17 -23.42 -4.90 17.37
C ASN A 17 -22.70 -3.87 18.26
N PRO A 18 -23.39 -2.79 18.69
CA PRO A 18 -22.78 -1.79 19.57
C PRO A 18 -22.31 -2.39 20.90
N ASP A 19 -22.78 -3.59 21.25
CA ASP A 19 -22.36 -4.34 22.43
C ASP A 19 -21.13 -5.24 22.19
N ASP A 20 -20.64 -5.32 20.95
CA ASP A 20 -19.47 -6.13 20.57
C ASP A 20 -18.22 -5.24 20.53
N GLU A 21 -17.69 -4.94 21.72
CA GLU A 21 -16.45 -4.17 21.94
C GLU A 21 -15.21 -4.79 21.26
N GLU A 22 -15.32 -5.98 20.68
CA GLU A 22 -14.20 -6.67 20.05
C GLU A 22 -14.05 -6.41 18.55
N ASN A 23 -14.96 -5.66 17.91
CA ASN A 23 -15.02 -5.66 16.46
C ASN A 23 -13.79 -4.97 15.78
N PRO A 24 -12.84 -5.72 15.19
CA PRO A 24 -11.50 -5.23 14.84
C PRO A 24 -11.43 -4.59 13.44
N ILE A 25 -12.57 -4.13 12.91
CA ILE A 25 -12.79 -3.95 11.47
C ILE A 25 -12.04 -2.76 10.86
N PHE A 26 -11.54 -1.82 11.66
CA PHE A 26 -10.73 -0.69 11.17
C PHE A 26 -9.21 -0.85 11.37
N SER A 27 -8.75 -2.04 11.75
CA SER A 27 -7.33 -2.25 12.02
C SER A 27 -6.51 -2.69 10.80
N HIS A 28 -7.06 -3.36 9.79
CA HIS A 28 -6.22 -3.98 8.75
C HIS A 28 -5.36 -2.97 7.96
N GLY A 29 -5.97 -1.89 7.45
CA GLY A 29 -5.22 -0.83 6.75
C GLY A 29 -4.18 -0.16 7.66
N THR A 30 -4.53 0.08 8.91
CA THR A 30 -3.63 0.61 9.95
C THR A 30 -2.46 -0.32 10.26
N SER A 31 -2.71 -1.63 10.37
CA SER A 31 -1.71 -2.67 10.57
C SER A 31 -0.71 -2.71 9.42
N VAL A 32 -1.23 -2.70 8.19
CA VAL A 32 -0.40 -2.67 6.96
C VAL A 32 0.42 -1.39 6.90
N ALA A 33 -0.20 -0.22 7.07
CA ALA A 33 0.48 1.08 7.04
C ALA A 33 1.52 1.20 8.18
N GLY A 34 1.19 0.71 9.37
CA GLY A 34 2.07 0.70 10.52
C GLY A 34 3.28 -0.21 10.34
N LYS A 35 3.13 -1.35 9.65
CA LYS A 35 4.27 -2.20 9.29
C LYS A 35 5.18 -1.59 8.24
N LEU A 36 4.63 -0.70 7.40
CA LEU A 36 5.38 0.02 6.38
C LEU A 36 6.11 1.24 7.00
N LEU A 37 5.39 2.08 7.75
CA LEU A 37 5.82 3.43 8.13
C LEU A 37 5.94 3.68 9.64
N GLY A 38 5.53 2.72 10.48
CA GLY A 38 5.50 2.94 11.93
C GLY A 38 6.89 3.28 12.48
N ASN A 39 7.01 4.30 13.33
CA ASN A 39 8.31 4.75 13.85
C ASN A 39 9.12 3.65 14.56
N LYS A 40 8.45 2.66 15.16
CA LYS A 40 9.09 1.56 15.91
C LYS A 40 9.34 0.30 15.06
N PHE A 41 8.43 -0.02 14.15
CA PHE A 41 8.37 -1.32 13.48
C PHE A 41 8.27 -1.23 11.95
N GLY A 42 8.21 -0.02 11.42
CA GLY A 42 8.11 0.30 10.01
C GLY A 42 9.43 0.06 9.30
N VAL A 43 9.34 -0.45 8.08
CA VAL A 43 10.52 -0.64 7.21
C VAL A 43 11.00 0.68 6.62
N ALA A 44 10.08 1.62 6.33
CA ALA A 44 10.37 2.93 5.75
C ALA A 44 9.74 4.07 6.56
N PRO A 45 10.14 4.30 7.82
CA PRO A 45 9.48 5.25 8.72
C PRO A 45 9.52 6.72 8.27
N TRP A 46 10.27 7.03 7.21
CA TRP A 46 10.43 8.39 6.67
C TRP A 46 9.66 8.61 5.36
N ALA A 47 8.97 7.60 4.84
CA ALA A 47 8.13 7.79 3.66
C ALA A 47 6.79 8.44 4.04
N ASP A 48 6.22 9.19 3.10
CA ASP A 48 4.89 9.79 3.25
C ASP A 48 3.78 8.74 3.08
N LEU A 49 2.68 8.91 3.82
CA LEU A 49 1.50 8.05 3.73
C LEU A 49 0.38 8.78 2.99
N VAL A 50 -0.19 8.11 1.99
CA VAL A 50 -1.50 8.46 1.44
C VAL A 50 -2.43 7.28 1.71
N ALA A 51 -3.42 7.49 2.57
CA ALA A 51 -4.45 6.49 2.84
C ALA A 51 -5.51 6.55 1.74
N VAL A 52 -5.86 5.40 1.18
CA VAL A 52 -6.89 5.27 0.13
C VAL A 52 -7.95 4.29 0.61
N LYS A 53 -9.12 4.81 0.95
CA LYS A 53 -10.28 4.02 1.37
C LYS A 53 -11.05 3.60 0.11
N LYS A 54 -11.19 2.28 -0.10
CA LYS A 54 -11.94 1.71 -1.24
C LYS A 54 -13.45 1.73 -1.02
N GLN A 55 -13.89 1.79 0.23
CA GLN A 55 -15.31 1.79 0.61
C GLN A 55 -15.98 3.08 0.12
N ASP A 56 -17.17 2.94 -0.46
CA ASP A 56 -18.07 4.10 -0.63
C ASP A 56 -18.77 4.45 0.70
N GLY A 57 -19.53 5.55 0.70
CA GLY A 57 -20.36 5.96 1.85
C GLY A 57 -21.44 4.99 2.29
N ARG A 58 -21.64 3.89 1.55
CA ARG A 58 -22.56 2.80 1.89
C ARG A 58 -21.80 1.53 2.26
N PHE A 59 -20.49 1.63 2.43
CA PHE A 59 -19.63 0.53 2.84
C PHE A 59 -19.54 -0.61 1.83
N LEU A 60 -19.87 -0.33 0.56
CA LEU A 60 -19.82 -1.31 -0.50
C LEU A 60 -18.41 -1.36 -1.12
N PHE A 61 -18.01 -2.56 -1.48
CA PHE A 61 -16.82 -2.84 -2.28
C PHE A 61 -17.27 -3.39 -3.62
N THR A 62 -17.12 -2.60 -4.67
CA THR A 62 -17.40 -3.02 -6.04
C THR A 62 -16.14 -2.90 -6.89
N ILE A 63 -16.15 -3.57 -8.03
CA ILE A 63 -15.12 -3.42 -9.05
C ILE A 63 -15.01 -1.97 -9.58
N PHE A 64 -16.09 -1.18 -9.49
CA PHE A 64 -16.04 0.22 -9.90
C PHE A 64 -15.28 1.06 -8.89
N ASN A 65 -15.36 0.72 -7.60
CA ASN A 65 -14.51 1.34 -6.60
C ASN A 65 -13.04 1.09 -6.89
N ASP A 66 -12.68 -0.08 -7.45
CA ASP A 66 -11.29 -0.36 -7.85
C ASP A 66 -10.77 0.60 -8.92
N ILE A 67 -11.56 0.81 -9.97
CA ILE A 67 -11.21 1.75 -11.03
C ILE A 67 -11.17 3.19 -10.50
N ASP A 68 -12.18 3.58 -9.72
CA ASP A 68 -12.28 4.93 -9.16
C ASP A 68 -11.06 5.28 -8.28
N PHE A 69 -10.68 4.42 -7.34
CA PHE A 69 -9.53 4.74 -6.49
C PHE A 69 -8.22 4.73 -7.29
N LEU A 70 -8.05 3.85 -8.29
CA LEU A 70 -6.84 3.84 -9.11
C LEU A 70 -6.71 5.15 -9.91
N LEU A 71 -7.82 5.67 -10.44
CA LEU A 71 -7.86 6.97 -11.10
C LEU A 71 -7.57 8.12 -10.12
N LYS A 72 -8.12 8.06 -8.90
CA LYS A 72 -7.82 9.04 -7.84
C LYS A 72 -6.35 9.01 -7.40
N ILE A 73 -5.74 7.84 -7.30
CA ILE A 73 -4.29 7.70 -7.04
C ILE A 73 -3.49 8.30 -8.18
N TYR A 74 -3.87 8.01 -9.43
CA TYR A 74 -3.20 8.56 -10.61
C TYR A 74 -3.24 10.09 -10.61
N ASP A 75 -4.41 10.68 -10.41
CA ASP A 75 -4.59 12.13 -10.37
C ASP A 75 -3.87 12.77 -9.16
N HIS A 76 -3.94 12.16 -7.98
CA HIS A 76 -3.18 12.60 -6.81
C HIS A 76 -1.68 12.60 -7.09
N LEU A 77 -1.14 11.55 -7.72
CA LEU A 77 0.28 11.47 -8.06
C LEU A 77 0.71 12.58 -9.04
N LEU A 78 -0.12 12.89 -10.03
CA LEU A 78 0.14 14.00 -10.96
C LEU A 78 0.15 15.35 -10.23
N ARG A 79 -0.88 15.62 -9.41
CA ARG A 79 -1.00 16.86 -8.65
C ARG A 79 0.16 17.03 -7.66
N SER A 80 0.49 15.97 -6.93
CA SER A 80 1.56 15.99 -5.94
C SER A 80 2.92 16.23 -6.58
N ARG A 81 3.23 15.63 -7.74
CA ARG A 81 4.49 15.89 -8.47
C ARG A 81 4.60 17.29 -9.03
N ASN A 82 3.49 17.91 -9.43
CA ASN A 82 3.49 19.30 -9.88
C ASN A 82 3.71 20.27 -8.71
N LYS A 83 3.27 19.90 -7.49
CA LYS A 83 3.38 20.71 -6.28
C LYS A 83 4.73 20.53 -5.58
N TYR A 84 5.28 19.32 -5.57
CA TYR A 84 6.48 18.96 -4.82
C TYR A 84 7.52 18.33 -5.75
N SER A 85 8.66 19.02 -5.91
CA SER A 85 9.79 18.56 -6.76
C SER A 85 10.46 17.28 -6.26
N ASP A 86 10.22 16.92 -5.00
CA ASP A 86 11.02 15.94 -4.28
C ASP A 86 10.40 14.53 -4.32
N ILE A 87 9.17 14.41 -4.83
CA ILE A 87 8.45 13.13 -4.95
C ILE A 87 9.12 12.25 -6.01
N LYS A 88 9.85 11.23 -5.54
CA LYS A 88 10.56 10.27 -6.42
C LYS A 88 9.61 9.31 -7.13
N GLY A 89 8.47 8.99 -6.53
CA GLY A 89 7.47 8.09 -7.09
C GLY A 89 6.46 7.69 -6.02
N ALA A 90 5.75 6.60 -6.26
CA ALA A 90 4.80 6.04 -5.30
C ALA A 90 4.96 4.53 -5.18
N VAL A 91 4.67 3.99 -4.00
CA VAL A 91 4.53 2.55 -3.79
C VAL A 91 3.12 2.31 -3.28
N ILE A 92 2.33 1.56 -4.04
CA ILE A 92 0.92 1.32 -3.78
C ILE A 92 0.79 -0.11 -3.27
N VAL A 93 0.34 -0.26 -2.02
CA VAL A 93 0.09 -1.56 -1.40
C VAL A 93 -1.39 -1.88 -1.50
N TYR A 94 -1.74 -2.79 -2.39
CA TYR A 94 -3.12 -3.25 -2.56
C TYR A 94 -3.31 -4.57 -1.82
N ALA A 95 -3.51 -4.49 -0.50
CA ALA A 95 -3.60 -5.66 0.37
C ALA A 95 -5.03 -6.22 0.46
N TYR A 96 -5.65 -6.52 -0.69
CA TYR A 96 -7.01 -7.03 -0.77
C TYR A 96 -7.20 -7.92 -2.01
N GLY A 97 -8.23 -8.76 -2.01
CA GLY A 97 -8.64 -9.55 -3.17
C GLY A 97 -10.14 -9.77 -3.12
N PHE A 98 -10.78 -9.91 -4.28
CA PHE A 98 -12.22 -10.16 -4.37
C PHE A 98 -12.53 -11.19 -5.46
N GLU A 99 -13.66 -11.86 -5.29
CA GLU A 99 -14.18 -12.78 -6.30
C GLU A 99 -15.03 -12.01 -7.30
N VAL A 100 -14.89 -12.39 -8.57
CA VAL A 100 -15.68 -11.81 -9.66
C VAL A 100 -16.66 -12.86 -10.16
N ASN A 101 -17.94 -12.67 -9.88
CA ASN A 101 -19.00 -13.55 -10.32
C ASN A 101 -19.81 -12.90 -11.45
N PHE A 102 -19.24 -12.82 -12.65
CA PHE A 102 -19.94 -12.39 -13.88
C PHE A 102 -19.98 -13.49 -14.95
N PRO A 103 -20.60 -14.65 -14.69
CA PRO A 103 -20.58 -15.79 -15.62
C PRO A 103 -21.21 -15.47 -16.97
N HIS A 104 -22.12 -14.49 -17.04
CA HIS A 104 -22.88 -14.15 -18.24
C HIS A 104 -22.44 -12.88 -18.95
N ASN A 105 -21.42 -12.14 -18.46
CA ASN A 105 -20.99 -10.90 -19.10
C ASN A 105 -19.47 -10.84 -19.30
N ARG A 106 -18.97 -11.74 -20.14
CA ARG A 106 -17.54 -11.81 -20.53
C ARG A 106 -17.04 -10.52 -21.18
N PHE A 107 -17.88 -9.84 -21.95
CA PHE A 107 -17.53 -8.58 -22.59
C PHE A 107 -17.20 -7.50 -21.55
N PHE A 108 -18.07 -7.37 -20.53
CA PHE A 108 -17.84 -6.41 -19.46
C PHE A 108 -16.60 -6.73 -18.63
N LEU A 109 -16.38 -8.02 -18.31
CA LEU A 109 -15.18 -8.43 -17.59
C LEU A 109 -13.91 -8.10 -18.37
N GLN A 110 -13.89 -8.38 -19.68
CA GLN A 110 -12.77 -8.05 -20.55
C GLN A 110 -12.50 -6.53 -20.56
N ALA A 111 -13.54 -5.70 -20.71
CA ALA A 111 -13.40 -4.25 -20.70
C ALA A 111 -12.87 -3.72 -19.35
N TYR A 112 -13.34 -4.28 -18.23
CA TYR A 112 -12.82 -3.97 -16.89
C TYR A 112 -11.33 -4.32 -16.79
N GLU A 113 -10.95 -5.53 -17.20
CA GLU A 113 -9.56 -6.00 -17.14
C GLU A 113 -8.63 -5.14 -17.99
N ASP A 114 -9.04 -4.79 -19.21
CA ASP A 114 -8.23 -3.98 -20.11
C ASP A 114 -8.03 -2.56 -19.57
N LEU A 115 -9.09 -1.95 -19.02
CA LEU A 115 -9.00 -0.65 -18.34
C LEU A 115 -8.11 -0.72 -17.10
N TYR A 116 -8.23 -1.77 -16.29
CA TYR A 116 -7.41 -1.97 -15.09
C TYR A 116 -5.92 -2.05 -15.45
N ILE A 117 -5.57 -2.84 -16.47
CA ILE A 117 -4.20 -2.95 -16.99
C ILE A 117 -3.71 -1.61 -17.53
N GLU A 118 -4.53 -0.89 -18.30
CA GLU A 118 -4.16 0.42 -18.85
C GLU A 118 -3.84 1.42 -17.72
N ILE A 119 -4.67 1.49 -16.69
CA ILE A 119 -4.43 2.41 -15.55
C ILE A 119 -3.14 2.04 -14.83
N LEU A 120 -2.88 0.74 -14.59
CA LEU A 120 -1.63 0.31 -13.96
C LEU A 120 -0.40 0.63 -14.82
N GLN A 121 -0.49 0.49 -16.15
CA GLN A 121 0.58 0.91 -17.06
C GLN A 121 0.82 2.41 -16.96
N LYS A 122 -0.25 3.22 -16.91
CA LYS A 122 -0.16 4.68 -16.76
C LYS A 122 0.43 5.09 -15.42
N LEU A 123 0.08 4.40 -14.34
CA LEU A 123 0.71 4.59 -13.02
C LEU A 123 2.21 4.24 -13.07
N GLY A 124 2.58 3.12 -13.70
CA GLY A 124 3.98 2.71 -13.90
C GLY A 124 4.79 3.74 -14.70
N GLU A 125 4.22 4.32 -15.76
CA GLU A 125 4.81 5.42 -16.54
C GLU A 125 5.04 6.69 -15.70
N LYS A 126 4.36 6.82 -14.55
CA LYS A 126 4.56 7.88 -13.57
C LYS A 126 5.42 7.42 -12.38
N GLY A 127 6.15 6.31 -12.50
CA GLY A 127 7.06 5.83 -11.45
C GLY A 127 6.33 5.36 -10.19
N ALA A 128 5.09 4.87 -10.34
CA ALA A 128 4.39 4.18 -9.27
C ALA A 128 4.63 2.66 -9.38
N TYR A 129 4.83 2.02 -8.24
CA TYR A 129 4.98 0.57 -8.13
C TYR A 129 3.76 -0.01 -7.42
N PHE A 130 3.16 -1.07 -7.96
CA PHE A 130 1.93 -1.66 -7.44
C PHE A 130 2.19 -3.05 -6.87
N LEU A 131 2.00 -3.24 -5.58
CA LEU A 131 2.28 -4.50 -4.88
C LEU A 131 0.97 -5.16 -4.48
N ILE A 132 0.84 -6.44 -4.85
CA ILE A 132 -0.36 -7.22 -4.62
C ILE A 132 0.06 -8.53 -3.91
N PRO A 133 -0.49 -8.80 -2.72
CA PRO A 133 -0.27 -10.08 -2.05
C PRO A 133 -0.98 -11.20 -2.81
N THR A 134 -0.39 -12.41 -2.83
CA THR A 134 -0.94 -13.54 -3.60
C THR A 134 -2.24 -14.13 -3.06
N GLY A 135 -2.61 -13.83 -1.81
CA GLY A 135 -3.77 -14.38 -1.10
C GLY A 135 -3.36 -15.28 0.06
N ASN A 136 -4.33 -15.71 0.86
CA ASN A 136 -4.09 -16.39 2.15
C ASN A 136 -4.55 -17.85 2.16
N GLU A 137 -4.94 -18.39 1.00
CA GLU A 137 -5.26 -19.81 0.90
C GLU A 137 -3.99 -20.68 0.95
N SER A 138 -4.18 -21.99 1.03
CA SER A 138 -3.09 -22.95 1.07
C SER A 138 -2.15 -22.85 -0.16
N PRO A 139 -0.87 -23.26 -0.05
CA PRO A 139 0.08 -23.22 -1.16
C PRO A 139 -0.36 -23.94 -2.44
N SER A 140 -1.19 -24.98 -2.33
CA SER A 140 -1.72 -25.75 -3.46
C SER A 140 -2.95 -25.10 -4.10
N THR A 141 -3.56 -24.11 -3.44
CA THR A 141 -4.73 -23.40 -3.95
C THR A 141 -4.31 -22.41 -5.02
N LYS A 142 -4.92 -22.52 -6.21
CA LYS A 142 -4.68 -21.56 -7.31
C LYS A 142 -5.21 -20.18 -6.94
N ILE A 143 -4.50 -19.14 -7.39
CA ILE A 143 -4.98 -17.76 -7.32
C ILE A 143 -6.24 -17.62 -8.19
N ALA A 144 -7.35 -17.21 -7.58
CA ALA A 144 -8.64 -17.02 -8.25
C ALA A 144 -9.24 -15.61 -8.02
N HIS A 145 -8.69 -14.85 -7.08
CA HIS A 145 -9.17 -13.51 -6.72
C HIS A 145 -8.59 -12.43 -7.65
N TYR A 146 -9.36 -11.37 -7.84
CA TYR A 146 -8.93 -10.14 -8.51
C TYR A 146 -8.38 -9.14 -7.47
N PRO A 147 -7.35 -8.36 -7.83
CA PRO A 147 -6.67 -8.33 -9.13
C PRO A 147 -5.57 -9.41 -9.30
N GLN A 148 -5.32 -10.27 -8.30
CA GLN A 148 -4.19 -11.20 -8.30
C GLN A 148 -4.11 -12.07 -9.57
N ILE A 149 -5.24 -12.66 -10.00
CA ILE A 149 -5.28 -13.52 -11.19
C ILE A 149 -4.99 -12.72 -12.48
N LEU A 150 -5.62 -11.56 -12.64
CA LEU A 150 -5.41 -10.66 -13.78
C LEU A 150 -3.93 -10.28 -13.92
N ILE A 151 -3.30 -9.97 -12.79
CA ILE A 151 -1.90 -9.55 -12.76
C ILE A 151 -0.96 -10.72 -13.03
N SER A 152 -1.24 -11.90 -12.46
CA SER A 152 -0.48 -13.11 -12.80
C SER A 152 -0.53 -13.43 -14.30
N GLU A 153 -1.71 -13.32 -14.92
CA GLU A 153 -1.87 -13.57 -16.35
C GLU A 153 -1.16 -12.53 -17.23
N ASN A 154 -1.17 -11.26 -16.81
CA ASN A 154 -0.40 -10.22 -17.51
C ASN A 154 1.11 -10.43 -17.36
N LEU A 155 1.60 -10.69 -16.14
CA LEU A 155 3.01 -10.92 -15.87
C LEU A 155 3.53 -12.14 -16.64
N SER A 156 2.80 -13.26 -16.66
CA SER A 156 3.17 -14.45 -17.44
C SER A 156 3.10 -14.27 -18.96
N GLY A 157 2.63 -13.12 -19.46
CA GLY A 157 2.48 -12.83 -20.89
C GLY A 157 1.28 -13.51 -21.54
N ARG A 158 0.44 -14.23 -20.78
CA ARG A 158 -0.71 -14.98 -21.31
C ARG A 158 -1.79 -14.08 -21.92
N ARG A 159 -1.90 -12.83 -21.46
CA ARG A 159 -2.84 -11.85 -22.05
C ARG A 159 -2.32 -11.15 -23.32
N GLY A 160 -1.04 -11.32 -23.66
CA GLY A 160 -0.40 -10.46 -24.67
C GLY A 160 -0.29 -9.00 -24.21
N GLY A 161 0.25 -8.14 -25.08
CA GLY A 161 0.41 -6.70 -24.79
C GLY A 161 1.62 -6.34 -23.92
N LYS A 162 1.64 -5.09 -23.44
CA LYS A 162 2.75 -4.55 -22.63
C LYS A 162 2.69 -5.13 -21.21
N ARG A 163 3.76 -5.80 -20.79
CA ARG A 163 3.90 -6.36 -19.43
C ARG A 163 3.89 -5.25 -18.38
N LEU A 164 3.25 -5.51 -17.24
CA LEU A 164 3.23 -4.62 -16.07
C LEU A 164 4.55 -4.69 -15.30
N THR A 165 5.61 -4.06 -15.83
CA THR A 165 6.96 -4.08 -15.23
C THR A 165 7.06 -3.40 -13.86
N ASN A 166 6.09 -2.54 -13.51
CA ASN A 166 6.03 -1.84 -12.23
C ASN A 166 5.00 -2.47 -11.27
N THR A 167 4.53 -3.69 -11.55
CA THR A 167 3.60 -4.42 -10.69
C THR A 167 4.24 -5.71 -10.21
N MET A 168 4.03 -6.06 -8.94
CA MET A 168 4.62 -7.23 -8.31
C MET A 168 3.59 -8.02 -7.53
N LEU A 169 3.65 -9.35 -7.67
CA LEU A 169 3.01 -10.28 -6.75
C LEU A 169 3.96 -10.57 -5.57
N VAL A 170 3.43 -10.53 -4.36
CA VAL A 170 4.20 -10.78 -3.12
C VAL A 170 3.69 -12.03 -2.43
N GLY A 171 4.58 -13.00 -2.26
CA GLY A 171 4.31 -14.22 -1.51
C GLY A 171 4.64 -14.07 -0.02
N GLY A 172 4.16 -15.02 0.78
CA GLY A 172 4.38 -15.05 2.22
C GLY A 172 5.10 -16.30 2.69
N ILE A 173 6.06 -16.14 3.60
CA ILE A 173 6.74 -17.26 4.27
C ILE A 173 6.37 -17.37 5.75
N ASP A 174 6.47 -18.59 6.24
CA ASP A 174 6.57 -18.88 7.67
C ASP A 174 7.93 -18.39 8.17
N THR A 175 7.94 -17.57 9.23
CA THR A 175 9.15 -16.93 9.75
C THR A 175 10.04 -17.90 10.52
N ARG A 176 9.49 -19.02 10.99
CA ARG A 176 10.19 -20.04 11.78
C ARG A 176 10.83 -21.08 10.87
N THR A 177 10.14 -21.51 9.81
CA THR A 177 10.65 -22.54 8.89
C THR A 177 11.34 -21.97 7.66
N GLY A 178 10.98 -20.75 7.23
CA GLY A 178 11.42 -20.15 5.97
C GLY A 178 10.73 -20.74 4.74
N GLU A 179 9.74 -21.61 4.92
CA GLU A 179 8.94 -22.21 3.86
C GLU A 179 7.84 -21.25 3.38
N ASN A 180 7.37 -21.45 2.15
CA ASN A 180 6.21 -20.74 1.66
C ASN A 180 4.95 -21.16 2.44
N LEU A 181 4.18 -20.18 2.90
CA LEU A 181 2.99 -20.40 3.71
C LEU A 181 1.67 -20.34 2.93
N TYR A 182 1.63 -19.56 1.84
CA TYR A 182 0.38 -19.19 1.16
C TYR A 182 0.40 -19.50 -0.35
N GLN A 183 -0.66 -19.11 -1.06
CA GLN A 183 -0.83 -19.33 -2.49
C GLN A 183 0.43 -18.99 -3.30
N LEU A 184 0.85 -19.95 -4.12
CA LEU A 184 2.01 -19.83 -5.00
C LEU A 184 1.62 -19.43 -6.42
N ASN A 185 2.50 -18.68 -7.06
CA ASN A 185 2.41 -18.39 -8.48
C ASN A 185 3.81 -18.30 -9.08
N PRO A 186 4.06 -18.84 -10.30
CA PRO A 186 5.37 -18.76 -10.94
C PRO A 186 5.89 -17.34 -11.15
N GLU A 187 5.00 -16.35 -11.20
CA GLU A 187 5.36 -14.93 -11.36
C GLU A 187 5.73 -14.24 -10.03
N VAL A 188 5.63 -14.93 -8.88
CA VAL A 188 6.10 -14.40 -7.59
C VAL A 188 7.62 -14.50 -7.55
N LYS A 189 8.26 -13.34 -7.56
CA LYS A 189 9.73 -13.26 -7.48
C LYS A 189 10.25 -12.91 -6.10
N ILE A 190 9.38 -12.46 -5.20
CA ILE A 190 9.77 -12.06 -3.85
C ILE A 190 8.75 -12.51 -2.82
N PHE A 191 9.30 -13.00 -1.72
CA PHE A 191 8.56 -13.43 -0.55
C PHE A 191 8.97 -12.61 0.66
N ALA A 192 8.06 -12.51 1.61
CA ALA A 192 8.26 -11.76 2.84
C ALA A 192 7.71 -12.54 4.05
N PRO A 193 8.20 -12.26 5.27
CA PRO A 193 7.56 -12.68 6.50
C PRO A 193 6.04 -12.43 6.44
N ALA A 194 5.27 -13.49 6.57
CA ALA A 194 3.81 -13.44 6.55
C ALA A 194 3.17 -14.19 7.72
N ASP A 195 3.96 -14.85 8.56
CA ASP A 195 3.51 -15.47 9.80
C ASP A 195 4.00 -14.70 11.03
N GLU A 196 3.13 -14.55 12.02
CA GLU A 196 3.42 -13.87 13.30
C GLU A 196 4.05 -12.48 13.13
N VAL A 197 3.60 -11.74 12.13
CA VAL A 197 4.09 -10.39 11.85
C VAL A 197 3.56 -9.44 12.90
N SER A 198 4.46 -8.78 13.63
CA SER A 198 4.07 -7.76 14.61
C SER A 198 3.60 -6.48 13.93
N VAL A 199 2.37 -6.04 14.21
CA VAL A 199 1.71 -4.85 13.63
C VAL A 199 0.95 -4.06 14.71
N PRO A 200 0.72 -2.75 14.54
CA PRO A 200 -0.18 -2.03 15.43
C PRO A 200 -1.61 -2.54 15.28
N ILE A 201 -2.26 -2.85 16.40
CA ILE A 201 -3.66 -3.31 16.42
C ILE A 201 -4.54 -2.28 17.13
N GLY A 202 -5.71 -2.01 16.55
CA GLY A 202 -6.74 -1.19 17.18
C GLY A 202 -7.77 -2.10 17.83
N SER A 203 -7.73 -2.26 19.16
CA SER A 203 -8.79 -2.91 19.93
C SER A 203 -9.56 -1.87 20.74
N SER A 204 -10.89 -1.95 20.73
CA SER A 204 -11.74 -0.94 21.39
C SER A 204 -11.63 -0.99 22.93
N GLN A 205 -11.28 -2.15 23.49
CA GLN A 205 -10.92 -2.33 24.91
C GLN A 205 -9.71 -1.48 25.35
N TYR A 206 -9.01 -0.86 24.42
CA TYR A 206 -7.77 -0.12 24.66
C TYR A 206 -7.80 1.29 24.05
N ARG A 207 -9.00 1.91 23.99
CA ARG A 207 -9.15 3.36 23.78
C ARG A 207 -8.33 4.11 24.83
N GLY A 208 -7.11 4.51 24.48
CA GLY A 208 -6.21 5.29 25.34
C GLY A 208 -4.78 4.76 25.50
N SER A 209 -4.45 3.55 25.02
CA SER A 209 -3.06 3.07 25.04
C SER A 209 -2.40 3.23 23.67
N GLU A 210 -1.61 4.29 23.50
CA GLU A 210 -0.68 4.40 22.39
C GLU A 210 0.22 3.16 22.33
N GLY A 211 0.28 2.49 21.16
CA GLY A 211 1.34 1.53 20.87
C GLY A 211 1.07 0.05 21.13
N ASN A 212 -0.20 -0.40 21.11
CA ASN A 212 -0.49 -1.83 21.14
C ASN A 212 -0.02 -2.53 19.86
N VAL A 213 0.71 -3.63 20.02
CA VAL A 213 1.26 -4.44 18.93
C VAL A 213 0.69 -5.85 19.07
N GLY A 214 0.12 -6.37 17.98
CA GLY A 214 -0.35 -7.73 17.86
C GLY A 214 0.46 -8.51 16.84
N ALA A 215 0.46 -9.84 16.96
CA ALA A 215 0.96 -10.73 15.93
C ALA A 215 -0.19 -11.12 14.99
N VAL A 216 0.03 -10.99 13.70
CA VAL A 216 -0.94 -11.33 12.65
C VAL A 216 -0.28 -12.13 11.54
N SER A 217 -1.07 -12.91 10.82
CA SER A 217 -0.58 -13.71 9.69
C SER A 217 -1.38 -13.40 8.42
N GLY A 218 -0.71 -13.43 7.27
CA GLY A 218 -1.30 -13.17 5.96
C GLY A 218 -0.33 -12.48 5.00
N THR A 219 -0.49 -12.76 3.70
CA THR A 219 0.28 -12.11 2.63
C THR A 219 0.06 -10.60 2.59
N SER A 220 -1.08 -10.11 3.09
CA SER A 220 -1.34 -8.68 3.35
C SER A 220 -0.29 -8.00 4.22
N TYR A 221 0.38 -8.72 5.12
CA TYR A 221 1.42 -8.20 6.01
C TYR A 221 2.84 -8.44 5.47
N ALA A 222 2.98 -9.33 4.50
CA ALA A 222 4.19 -9.51 3.70
C ALA A 222 4.39 -8.35 2.70
N ALA A 223 3.32 -7.95 2.01
CA ALA A 223 3.34 -6.84 1.04
C ALA A 223 3.95 -5.52 1.57
N PRO A 224 3.58 -4.99 2.75
CA PRO A 224 4.15 -3.74 3.27
C PRO A 224 5.65 -3.83 3.59
N LEU A 225 6.19 -5.03 3.86
CA LEU A 225 7.64 -5.20 4.07
C LEU A 225 8.42 -4.98 2.78
N VAL A 226 7.93 -5.55 1.68
CA VAL A 226 8.50 -5.33 0.34
C VAL A 226 8.31 -3.87 -0.07
N ALA A 227 7.13 -3.31 0.18
CA ALA A 227 6.83 -1.92 -0.12
C ALA A 227 7.78 -0.94 0.58
N GLY A 228 8.08 -1.18 1.86
CA GLY A 228 9.00 -0.35 2.62
C GLY A 228 10.43 -0.42 2.08
N LEU A 229 10.93 -1.59 1.67
CA LEU A 229 12.25 -1.67 1.03
C LEU A 229 12.28 -0.95 -0.32
N LEU A 230 11.24 -1.10 -1.14
CA LEU A 230 11.12 -0.35 -2.39
C LEU A 230 11.14 1.16 -2.14
N ALA A 231 10.32 1.65 -1.22
CA ALA A 231 10.27 3.06 -0.85
C ALA A 231 11.62 3.57 -0.33
N THR A 232 12.32 2.74 0.45
CA THR A 232 13.68 3.06 0.94
C THR A 232 14.66 3.21 -0.21
N PHE A 233 14.72 2.25 -1.13
CA PHE A 233 15.63 2.31 -2.28
C PHE A 233 15.29 3.44 -3.25
N MET A 234 14.00 3.72 -3.46
CA MET A 234 13.56 4.91 -4.18
C MET A 234 14.06 6.21 -3.53
N GLY A 235 13.95 6.31 -2.20
CA GLY A 235 14.46 7.46 -1.44
C GLY A 235 15.99 7.61 -1.52
N LEU A 236 16.72 6.49 -1.65
CA LEU A 236 18.16 6.47 -1.86
C LEU A 236 18.58 6.77 -3.31
N GLY A 237 17.62 6.93 -4.23
CA GLY A 237 17.89 7.24 -5.64
C GLY A 237 18.27 6.03 -6.50
N GLU A 238 17.93 4.81 -6.08
CA GLU A 238 18.11 3.62 -6.92
C GLU A 238 17.27 3.75 -8.20
N MET A 239 17.91 3.54 -9.36
CA MET A 239 17.27 3.69 -10.67
C MET A 239 16.20 2.63 -10.93
N ASP A 240 16.47 1.40 -10.51
CA ASP A 240 15.53 0.28 -10.58
C ASP A 240 15.39 -0.35 -9.19
N PRO A 241 14.54 0.22 -8.32
CA PRO A 241 14.34 -0.28 -6.97
C PRO A 241 13.77 -1.70 -6.94
N VAL A 242 13.03 -2.12 -7.98
CA VAL A 242 12.49 -3.48 -8.07
C VAL A 242 13.62 -4.47 -8.31
N LEU A 243 14.45 -4.23 -9.33
CA LEU A 243 15.61 -5.06 -9.59
C LEU A 243 16.55 -5.11 -8.38
N LYS A 244 16.73 -3.97 -7.68
CA LYS A 244 17.51 -3.92 -6.44
C LYS A 244 16.95 -4.85 -5.37
N VAL A 245 15.66 -4.76 -5.08
CA VAL A 245 14.97 -5.61 -4.10
C VAL A 245 15.03 -7.09 -4.49
N GLU A 246 14.78 -7.43 -5.76
CA GLU A 246 14.90 -8.80 -6.28
C GLU A 246 16.32 -9.33 -6.16
N SER A 247 17.34 -8.52 -6.48
CA SER A 247 18.76 -8.94 -6.44
C SER A 247 19.28 -9.23 -5.04
N LEU A 248 18.66 -8.65 -4.01
CA LEU A 248 19.02 -8.87 -2.61
C LEU A 248 18.25 -10.03 -2.00
N ALA A 249 17.12 -10.44 -2.58
CA ALA A 249 16.32 -11.53 -2.05
C ALA A 249 17.06 -12.88 -2.18
N TYR A 250 16.94 -13.73 -1.17
CA TYR A 250 17.59 -15.05 -1.16
C TYR A 250 16.82 -16.08 -0.34
N PRO A 251 16.94 -17.39 -0.63
CA PRO A 251 16.28 -18.43 0.16
C PRO A 251 16.82 -18.53 1.59
N ARG A 252 15.93 -18.72 2.57
CA ARG A 252 16.33 -18.96 3.98
C ARG A 252 16.58 -20.44 4.29
N ILE A 253 16.12 -21.33 3.41
CA ILE A 253 16.32 -22.77 3.45
C ILE A 253 16.72 -23.26 2.05
N ASN A 254 17.31 -24.45 1.98
CA ASN A 254 17.68 -25.05 0.70
C ASN A 254 16.41 -25.32 -0.15
N GLY A 255 16.38 -24.81 -1.38
CA GLY A 255 15.21 -24.90 -2.27
C GLY A 255 14.01 -24.01 -1.86
N GLY A 256 14.17 -23.16 -0.84
CA GLY A 256 13.12 -22.26 -0.39
C GLY A 256 12.89 -21.05 -1.33
N PRO A 257 11.81 -20.29 -1.10
CA PRO A 257 11.52 -19.09 -1.89
C PRO A 257 12.53 -17.97 -1.63
N PRO A 258 12.76 -17.05 -2.60
CA PRO A 258 13.60 -15.87 -2.39
C PRO A 258 12.93 -14.88 -1.42
N VAL A 259 13.45 -14.79 -0.19
CA VAL A 259 12.90 -13.93 0.86
C VAL A 259 13.64 -12.58 0.86
N LEU A 260 12.86 -11.49 0.94
CA LEU A 260 13.35 -10.11 0.95
C LEU A 260 14.51 -9.92 1.92
N TRP A 261 15.46 -9.06 1.55
CA TRP A 261 16.57 -8.67 2.40
C TRP A 261 16.98 -7.24 2.10
N ASN A 262 17.38 -6.51 3.14
CA ASN A 262 17.73 -5.09 3.05
C ASN A 262 19.21 -4.85 2.75
N GLY A 263 20.01 -5.90 2.55
CA GLY A 263 21.44 -5.79 2.30
C GLY A 263 22.31 -5.51 3.53
N ILE A 264 21.71 -5.37 4.72
CA ILE A 264 22.46 -5.08 5.96
C ILE A 264 22.93 -6.41 6.56
N THR A 265 24.25 -6.55 6.65
CA THR A 265 24.89 -7.70 7.31
C THR A 265 25.09 -7.44 8.80
N ARG A 266 25.34 -8.50 9.57
CA ARG A 266 25.58 -8.39 11.02
C ARG A 266 26.75 -7.47 11.37
N SER A 267 27.79 -7.40 10.55
CA SER A 267 28.95 -6.52 10.77
C SER A 267 28.62 -5.03 10.51
N MET A 268 27.53 -4.75 9.79
CA MET A 268 27.04 -3.40 9.54
C MET A 268 26.12 -2.89 10.67
N TRP A 269 25.69 -3.77 11.59
CA TRP A 269 24.92 -3.35 12.75
C TRP A 269 25.81 -2.58 13.75
N GLY A 270 25.34 -1.41 14.19
CA GLY A 270 26.00 -0.59 15.21
C GLY A 270 27.09 0.37 14.70
N THR A 271 27.63 0.17 13.49
CA THR A 271 28.65 1.08 12.92
C THR A 271 28.05 2.39 12.40
N ALA A 272 26.78 2.40 12.01
CA ALA A 272 26.08 3.61 11.54
C ALA A 272 25.86 4.68 12.62
N GLN A 273 25.76 4.30 13.90
CA GLN A 273 25.61 5.29 15.00
C GLN A 273 26.91 6.03 15.32
N SER A 274 28.07 5.47 14.96
CA SER A 274 29.38 6.08 15.21
C SER A 274 29.63 7.30 14.31
N GLN A 275 29.19 7.25 13.05
CA GLN A 275 29.48 8.31 12.08
C GLN A 275 28.58 9.56 12.20
N ASN A 276 27.39 9.45 12.81
CA ASN A 276 26.46 10.58 12.98
C ASN A 276 26.65 11.39 14.28
N ARG A 277 27.63 11.05 15.13
CA ARG A 277 27.97 11.88 16.31
C ARG A 277 28.87 13.07 15.98
N GLY A 278 29.30 13.22 14.71
CA GLY A 278 30.22 14.28 14.27
C GLY A 278 29.58 15.54 13.68
N SER A 279 28.28 15.56 13.36
CA SER A 279 27.63 16.73 12.77
C SER A 279 26.22 16.91 13.31
N GLY A 280 26.12 17.67 14.41
CA GLY A 280 24.88 18.05 15.07
C GLY A 280 23.97 18.94 14.24
N GLY A 281 23.35 18.38 13.20
CA GLY A 281 22.19 18.95 12.53
C GLY A 281 21.00 18.05 12.77
N SER A 282 20.19 18.34 13.79
CA SER A 282 18.88 17.72 13.91
C SER A 282 18.05 18.13 12.69
N LYS A 283 17.97 17.28 11.66
CA LYS A 283 16.89 17.39 10.68
C LYS A 283 15.60 17.06 11.43
N LYS A 284 15.01 18.09 12.03
CA LYS A 284 13.61 18.03 12.45
C LYS A 284 12.83 17.63 11.21
N ARG A 285 11.95 16.64 11.35
CA ARG A 285 10.85 16.41 10.40
C ARG A 285 10.25 17.80 10.12
N PRO A 286 10.04 18.21 8.86
CA PRO A 286 9.23 19.39 8.60
C PRO A 286 7.97 19.20 9.43
N SER A 287 7.66 20.17 10.29
CA SER A 287 6.40 20.14 11.02
C SER A 287 5.31 19.88 9.99
N ASN A 288 4.41 18.95 10.29
CA ASN A 288 3.14 18.88 9.61
C ASN A 288 2.43 20.21 9.88
N GLU A 289 2.78 21.25 9.12
CA GLU A 289 1.89 22.37 8.91
C GLU A 289 0.72 21.73 8.16
N GLU A 290 -0.38 21.54 8.89
CA GLU A 290 -1.68 21.32 8.28
C GLU A 290 -1.83 22.35 7.15
N PRO A 291 -2.21 21.93 5.93
CA PRO A 291 -2.49 22.91 4.90
C PRO A 291 -3.63 23.80 5.42
N ASP A 292 -3.35 25.10 5.54
CA ASP A 292 -4.27 26.18 5.90
C ASP A 292 -5.42 26.35 4.85
N GLU A 293 -6.06 25.27 4.41
CA GLU A 293 -7.15 25.30 3.43
C GLU A 293 -8.44 25.90 4.01
N ALA A 294 -8.54 26.06 5.34
CA ALA A 294 -9.68 26.71 5.97
C ALA A 294 -9.63 28.25 5.90
N CYS A 295 -8.46 28.88 5.73
CA CYS A 295 -8.34 30.34 5.79
C CYS A 295 -8.52 31.06 4.44
N ASP A 296 -8.33 30.38 3.31
CA ASP A 296 -8.39 31.04 2.00
C ASP A 296 -9.82 31.22 1.44
N PHE A 297 -10.78 30.39 1.88
CA PHE A 297 -12.16 30.49 1.42
C PHE A 297 -12.92 31.70 2.00
N GLU A 298 -12.66 32.06 3.26
CA GLU A 298 -13.23 33.24 3.91
C GLU A 298 -12.63 34.56 3.37
N ARG A 299 -11.34 34.55 2.99
CA ARG A 299 -10.69 35.70 2.32
C ARG A 299 -11.26 35.94 0.92
N ALA A 300 -11.59 34.88 0.18
CA ALA A 300 -12.23 34.99 -1.13
C ALA A 300 -13.67 35.56 -1.04
N LYS A 301 -14.45 35.18 -0.02
CA LYS A 301 -15.79 35.76 0.23
C LYS A 301 -15.75 37.27 0.53
N LYS A 302 -14.78 37.74 1.32
CA LYS A 302 -14.64 39.18 1.63
C LYS A 302 -14.23 40.04 0.43
N LYS A 303 -13.49 39.50 -0.54
CA LYS A 303 -13.12 40.22 -1.77
C LYS A 303 -14.27 40.30 -2.79
N LEU A 304 -15.19 39.33 -2.82
CA LEU A 304 -16.36 39.38 -3.72
C LEU A 304 -17.52 40.23 -3.20
N CYS A 305 -17.61 40.50 -1.89
CA CYS A 305 -18.70 41.33 -1.32
C CYS A 305 -18.39 42.84 -1.23
N SER A 306 -17.20 43.29 -1.63
CA SER A 306 -16.77 44.70 -1.47
C SER A 306 -16.82 45.55 -2.75
N SER A 307 -17.25 45.02 -3.89
CA SER A 307 -17.49 45.82 -5.09
C SER A 307 -18.96 46.27 -5.19
N LYS A 308 -19.30 47.39 -4.55
CA LYS A 308 -20.50 48.15 -4.94
C LYS A 308 -20.23 48.88 -6.28
N PRO A 309 -21.18 48.89 -7.23
CA PRO A 309 -21.07 49.77 -8.40
C PRO A 309 -21.27 51.22 -7.96
N ARG A 310 -20.39 52.12 -8.42
CA ARG A 310 -20.68 53.56 -8.44
C ARG A 310 -21.56 53.84 -9.65
N ASN A 311 -22.80 54.26 -9.40
CA ASN A 311 -23.57 55.17 -10.24
C ASN A 311 -24.08 56.27 -9.33
#